data_AF-U3MJ09-F1
#
_entry.id   AF-U3MJ09-F1
#
_cell.length_a   1.000
_cell.length_b   1.000
_cell.length_c   1.000
_cell.angle_alpha   90.00
_cell.angle_beta   90.00
_cell.angle_gamma   90.00
#
_symmetry.space_group_name_H-M   'P 1'
#
loop_
_entity.id
_entity.type
_entity.pdbx_description
1 polymer ?
#
loop_
_entity_poly.entity_id
_entity_poly.type
_entity_poly.pdbx_seq_one_letter_code
_entity_poly.pdbx_strand_id
1 'polypeptide(L)'
;IIGSKILPLSGVEYSWKVMENCVAHMKSVGTYCDAEAATIEKFAEAFKNVNFQPGASVFYRQSPDGVLGLTFSEYATIPDNEAALIKNKAVSSAML
;
A
#
# COMPACT_ATOMS: atom_id res chain seq x y z
N ILE A 1 -9.02 -4.02 0.83
CA ILE A 1 -9.46 -2.60 0.84
C ILE A 1 -9.32 -2.03 -0.56
N ILE A 2 -10.24 -1.18 -1.01
CA ILE A 2 -10.17 -0.50 -2.33
C ILE A 2 -10.14 1.01 -2.09
N GLY A 3 -9.20 1.71 -2.74
CA GLY A 3 -9.13 3.18 -2.71
C GLY A 3 -9.19 3.76 -4.12
N SER A 4 -10.34 4.34 -4.49
CA SER A 4 -10.58 5.01 -5.78
C SER A 4 -10.39 6.51 -5.67
N LYS A 5 -9.77 7.13 -6.68
CA LYS A 5 -9.39 8.54 -6.64
C LYS A 5 -10.40 9.39 -7.40
N ILE A 6 -10.79 10.52 -6.80
CA ILE A 6 -11.71 11.50 -7.39
C ILE A 6 -10.93 12.56 -8.17
N LEU A 7 -9.73 12.90 -7.70
CA LEU A 7 -8.81 13.85 -8.31
C LEU A 7 -7.50 13.16 -8.69
N PRO A 8 -6.75 13.67 -9.69
CA PRO A 8 -5.42 13.17 -10.00
C PRO A 8 -4.52 13.20 -8.76
N LEU A 9 -3.80 12.10 -8.53
CA LEU A 9 -2.88 11.98 -7.39
C LEU A 9 -1.70 11.09 -7.78
N SER A 10 -0.48 11.58 -7.58
CA SER A 10 0.68 10.74 -7.84
C SER A 10 0.74 9.60 -6.82
N GLY A 11 1.29 8.45 -7.23
CA GLY A 11 1.48 7.31 -6.34
C GLY A 11 2.37 7.66 -5.14
N VAL A 12 3.35 8.54 -5.34
CA VAL A 12 4.26 9.03 -4.29
C VAL A 12 3.50 9.85 -3.23
N GLU A 13 2.68 10.81 -3.63
CA GLU A 13 1.88 11.61 -2.68
C GLU A 13 0.87 10.75 -1.93
N TYR A 14 0.26 9.80 -2.63
CA TYR A 14 -0.68 8.86 -2.04
C TYR A 14 0.01 7.94 -1.03
N SER A 15 1.09 7.27 -1.43
CA SER A 15 1.80 6.32 -0.58
C SER A 15 2.39 6.99 0.64
N TRP A 16 2.89 8.23 0.52
CA TRP A 16 3.41 9.01 1.65
C TRP A 16 2.41 9.12 2.81
N LYS A 17 1.17 9.53 2.51
CA LYS A 17 0.11 9.67 3.51
C LYS A 17 -0.29 8.34 4.14
N VAL A 18 -0.34 7.28 3.34
CA VAL A 18 -0.65 5.92 3.84
C VAL A 18 0.46 5.44 4.77
N MET A 19 1.72 5.59 4.36
CA MET A 19 2.88 5.18 5.15
C MET A 19 2.97 5.94 6.47
N GLU A 20 2.69 7.25 6.48
CA GLU A 20 2.69 8.07 7.71
C GLU A 20 1.77 7.47 8.78
N ASN A 21 0.54 7.12 8.39
CA ASN A 21 -0.43 6.48 9.29
C ASN A 21 0.03 5.09 9.75
N CYS A 22 0.53 4.26 8.83
CA CYS A 22 1.00 2.92 9.18
C CYS A 22 2.19 2.94 10.13
N VAL A 23 3.15 3.84 9.91
CA VAL A 23 4.33 4.01 10.79
C VAL A 23 3.90 4.52 12.15
N ALA A 24 2.98 5.49 12.22
CA ALA A 24 2.44 5.97 13.49
C ALA A 24 1.75 4.84 14.28
N HIS A 25 0.94 4.01 13.61
CA HIS A 25 0.30 2.87 14.23
C HIS A 25 1.31 1.83 14.73
N MET A 26 2.24 1.37 13.87
CA MET A 26 3.24 0.38 14.27
C MET A 26 4.13 0.87 15.41
N LYS A 27 4.46 2.16 15.46
CA LYS A 27 5.18 2.76 16.59
C LYS A 27 4.35 2.75 17.88
N SER A 28 3.05 3.02 17.82
CA SER A 28 2.20 3.04 19.01
C SER A 28 1.99 1.64 19.62
N VAL A 29 2.00 0.59 18.80
CA VAL A 29 1.91 -0.81 19.26
C VAL A 29 3.28 -1.49 19.45
N GLY A 30 4.39 -0.77 19.25
CA GLY A 30 5.75 -1.26 19.50
C GLY A 30 6.28 -2.28 18.49
N THR A 31 5.72 -2.32 17.28
CA THR A 31 6.10 -3.30 16.24
C THR A 31 6.97 -2.69 15.12
N TYR A 32 7.39 -1.44 15.24
CA TYR A 32 8.19 -0.77 14.21
C TYR A 32 9.69 -0.97 14.45
N CYS A 33 10.33 -1.88 13.71
CA CYS A 33 11.79 -2.05 13.66
C CYS A 33 12.34 -1.94 12.23
N ASP A 34 13.64 -2.23 12.05
CA ASP A 34 14.33 -2.12 10.76
C ASP A 34 13.67 -2.97 9.65
N ALA A 35 13.07 -4.10 10.02
CA ALA A 35 12.34 -4.96 9.08
C ALA A 35 11.07 -4.29 8.55
N GLU A 36 10.31 -3.60 9.41
CA GLU A 36 9.14 -2.83 9.00
C GLU A 36 9.54 -1.59 8.21
N ALA A 37 10.61 -0.89 8.62
CA ALA A 37 11.14 0.27 7.89
C ALA A 37 11.52 -0.10 6.45
N ALA A 38 12.32 -1.15 6.25
CA ALA A 38 12.68 -1.65 4.92
C ALA A 38 11.46 -2.12 4.11
N THR A 39 10.42 -2.58 4.79
CA THR A 39 9.18 -3.00 4.12
C THR A 39 8.34 -1.80 3.69
N ILE A 40 8.30 -0.73 4.49
CA ILE A 40 7.66 0.54 4.15
C ILE A 40 8.36 1.18 2.94
N GLU A 41 9.68 1.07 2.81
CA GLU A 41 10.41 1.52 1.62
C GLU A 41 9.98 0.73 0.36
N LYS A 42 9.86 -0.60 0.44
CA LYS A 42 9.33 -1.43 -0.67
C LYS A 42 7.90 -1.06 -1.03
N PHE A 43 7.09 -0.72 -0.02
CA PHE A 43 5.75 -0.18 -0.25
C PHE A 43 5.85 1.13 -1.05
N ALA A 44 6.68 2.09 -0.65
CA ALA A 44 6.87 3.33 -1.39
C ALA A 44 7.30 3.08 -2.85
N GLU A 45 8.23 2.15 -3.06
CA GLU A 45 8.77 1.81 -4.37
C GLU A 45 7.69 1.27 -5.32
N ALA A 46 6.77 0.43 -4.81
CA ALA A 46 5.65 -0.09 -5.60
C ALA A 46 4.74 1.02 -6.18
N PHE A 47 4.70 2.20 -5.55
CA PHE A 47 3.91 3.35 -5.99
C PHE A 47 4.71 4.38 -6.80
N LYS A 48 6.04 4.26 -6.88
CA LYS A 48 6.92 5.30 -7.45
C LYS A 48 6.55 5.72 -8.87
N ASN A 49 6.13 4.77 -9.70
CA ASN A 49 5.77 4.99 -11.11
C ASN A 49 4.26 4.97 -11.34
N VAL A 50 3.45 4.95 -10.28
CA VAL A 50 1.99 4.93 -10.38
C VAL A 50 1.48 6.36 -10.41
N ASN A 51 0.51 6.63 -11.30
CA ASN A 51 -0.20 7.89 -11.32
C ASN A 51 -1.71 7.60 -11.31
N PHE A 52 -2.41 8.01 -10.25
CA PHE A 52 -3.84 7.76 -10.15
C PHE A 52 -4.62 8.86 -10.84
N GLN A 53 -5.13 8.56 -12.03
CA GLN A 53 -6.16 9.38 -12.67
C GLN A 53 -7.49 9.29 -11.92
N PRO A 54 -8.42 10.23 -12.11
CA PRO A 54 -9.79 10.07 -11.63
C PRO A 54 -10.38 8.73 -12.08
N GLY A 55 -10.92 7.95 -11.14
CA GLY A 55 -11.41 6.58 -11.38
C GLY A 55 -10.37 5.47 -11.17
N ALA A 56 -9.08 5.81 -11.18
CA ALA A 56 -8.02 4.85 -10.88
C ALA A 56 -8.10 4.38 -9.42
N SER A 57 -7.79 3.11 -9.20
CA SER A 57 -7.98 2.42 -7.94
C SER A 57 -6.72 1.65 -7.54
N VAL A 58 -6.49 1.56 -6.24
CA VAL A 58 -5.54 0.62 -5.64
C VAL A 58 -6.31 -0.42 -4.84
N PHE A 59 -5.91 -1.67 -4.99
CA PHE A 59 -6.44 -2.81 -4.26
C PHE A 59 -5.38 -3.33 -3.30
N TYR A 60 -5.77 -3.42 -2.04
CA TYR A 60 -4.97 -4.02 -0.97
C TYR A 60 -5.56 -5.38 -0.63
N ARG A 61 -4.79 -6.44 -0.88
CA ARG A 61 -5.12 -7.81 -0.49
C ARG A 61 -4.28 -8.21 0.71
N GLN A 62 -4.91 -8.31 1.88
CA GLN A 62 -4.26 -8.83 3.08
C GLN A 62 -4.52 -10.34 3.17
N SER A 63 -3.46 -11.14 3.22
CA SER A 63 -3.53 -12.58 3.47
C SER A 63 -3.42 -12.88 4.97
N PRO A 64 -4.12 -13.92 5.48
CA PRO A 64 -3.86 -14.48 6.82
C PRO A 64 -2.39 -14.81 7.10
N ASP A 65 -1.61 -15.09 6.06
CA ASP A 65 -0.17 -15.40 6.16
C ASP A 65 0.72 -14.17 6.40
N GLY A 66 0.12 -12.98 6.58
CA GLY A 66 0.87 -11.74 6.78
C GLY A 66 1.46 -11.16 5.48
N VAL A 67 0.84 -11.46 4.35
CA VAL A 67 1.23 -10.92 3.03
C VAL A 67 0.27 -9.81 2.62
N LEU A 68 0.81 -8.69 2.14
CA LEU A 68 0.09 -7.59 1.55
C LEU A 68 0.35 -7.58 0.03
N GLY A 69 -0.69 -7.92 -0.74
CA GLY A 69 -0.70 -7.78 -2.19
C GLY A 69 -1.19 -6.40 -2.60
N LEU A 70 -0.48 -5.78 -3.54
CA LEU A 70 -0.82 -4.49 -4.15
C LEU A 70 -1.20 -4.70 -5.60
N THR A 71 -2.35 -4.18 -5.99
CA THR A 71 -2.78 -4.16 -7.39
C THR A 71 -3.29 -2.78 -7.76
N PHE A 72 -2.90 -2.29 -8.93
CA PHE A 72 -3.29 -0.98 -9.45
C PHE A 72 -4.19 -1.15 -10.66
N SER A 73 -5.24 -0.34 -10.75
CA SER A 73 -6.17 -0.34 -11.88
C SER A 73 -6.44 1.08 -12.35
N GLU A 74 -6.51 1.28 -13.65
CA GLU A 74 -6.91 2.55 -14.25
C GLU A 74 -8.43 2.77 -14.23
N TYR A 75 -9.23 1.71 -14.39
CA TYR A 75 -10.70 1.81 -14.52
C TYR A 75 -11.49 0.82 -13.65
N ALA A 76 -11.10 0.67 -12.39
CA ALA A 76 -11.70 -0.26 -11.41
C ALA A 76 -11.80 -1.76 -11.81
N THR A 77 -11.19 -2.17 -12.92
CA THR A 77 -11.02 -3.58 -13.31
C THR A 77 -9.84 -4.18 -12.56
N ILE A 78 -10.02 -5.30 -11.87
CA ILE A 78 -8.93 -5.97 -11.15
C ILE A 78 -8.04 -6.70 -12.18
N PRO A 79 -6.76 -6.32 -12.36
CA PRO A 79 -5.79 -7.08 -13.14
C PRO A 79 -5.56 -8.48 -12.56
N ASP A 80 -5.25 -9.44 -13.42
CA ASP A 80 -4.97 -10.83 -13.01
C ASP A 80 -3.67 -10.96 -12.19
N ASN A 81 -2.74 -10.02 -12.34
CA ASN A 81 -1.44 -10.04 -11.66
C ASN A 81 -1.30 -8.91 -10.66
N GLU A 82 -0.70 -9.22 -9.50
CA GLU A 82 -0.36 -8.23 -8.49
C GLU A 82 0.90 -7.47 -8.91
N ALA A 83 0.87 -6.14 -8.71
CA ALA A 83 2.00 -5.27 -9.00
C ALA A 83 3.14 -5.46 -7.98
N ALA A 84 2.80 -5.79 -6.73
CA ALA A 84 3.78 -6.09 -5.70
C ALA A 84 3.21 -7.03 -4.63
N LEU A 85 4.10 -7.83 -4.05
CA LEU A 85 3.84 -8.72 -2.92
C LEU A 85 4.76 -8.39 -1.76
N ILE A 86 4.19 -7.89 -0.67
CA ILE A 86 4.91 -7.44 0.52
C ILE A 86 4.69 -8.45 1.64
N LYS A 87 5.76 -9.13 2.08
CA LYS A 87 5.71 -10.15 3.13
C LYS A 87 6.11 -9.57 4.48
N ASN A 88 5.19 -8.90 5.17
CA ASN A 88 5.37 -8.45 6.54
C ASN A 88 4.00 -8.34 7.23
N LYS A 89 3.82 -9.09 8.32
CA LYS A 89 2.55 -9.17 9.04
C LYS A 89 2.15 -7.84 9.69
N ALA A 90 3.09 -7.13 10.29
CA ALA A 90 2.83 -5.85 10.95
C ALA A 90 2.39 -4.79 9.93
N VAL A 91 3.12 -4.67 8.81
CA VAL A 91 2.75 -3.76 7.72
C VAL A 91 1.42 -4.14 7.07
N SER A 92 1.19 -5.43 6.83
CA SER A 92 -0.09 -5.91 6.27
C SER A 92 -1.27 -5.54 7.18
N SER A 93 -1.11 -5.69 8.50
CA SER A 93 -2.15 -5.37 9.49
C SER A 93 -2.35 -3.86 9.69
N ALA A 94 -1.30 -3.05 9.54
CA ALA A 94 -1.35 -1.59 9.73
C ALA A 94 -2.03 -0.82 8.60
N MET A 95 -2.38 -1.48 7.49
CA MET A 95 -3.05 -0.86 6.32
C MET A 95 -4.58 -0.77 6.48
N LEU A 96 -5.12 -1.18 7.63
CA LEU A 96 -6.54 -1.27 7.94
C LEU A 96 -7.05 -0.02 8.68
#